data_AF-A0A526V7Z9-F1
#
_entry.id   AF-A0A526V7Z9-F1
#
_cell.length_a   1.000
_cell.length_b   1.000
_cell.length_c   1.000
_cell.angle_alpha   90.00
_cell.angle_beta   90.00
_cell.angle_gamma   90.00
#
_symmetry.space_group_name_H-M   'P 1'
#
loop_
_entity.id
_entity.type
_entity.pdbx_description
1 polymer ?
#
loop_
_entity_poly.entity_id
_entity_poly.type
_entity_poly.pdbx_seq_one_letter_code
_entity_poly.pdbx_strand_id
1 'polypeptide(L)'
;MSFLDYLISVDARVALMGRMMRKLGVDRQLKVVADHAAVTDRAANRCRSCGHQDECSTWLDQHEQADAPPDYCRNRDLIARLQHAAGQR
;
A
#
# COMPACT_ATOMS: atom_id res chain seq x y z
N MET A 1 14.87 4.16 21.79
CA MET A 1 13.96 4.80 20.81
C MET A 1 12.84 5.48 21.58
N SER A 2 12.59 6.77 21.33
CA SER A 2 11.48 7.49 21.97
C SER A 2 10.15 7.07 21.36
N PHE A 3 9.06 7.16 22.13
CA PHE A 3 7.70 6.92 21.64
C PHE A 3 7.36 7.81 20.44
N LEU A 4 7.89 9.04 20.39
CA LEU A 4 7.74 9.93 19.23
C LEU A 4 8.42 9.39 17.96
N ASP A 5 9.64 8.85 18.07
CA ASP A 5 10.36 8.30 16.91
C ASP A 5 9.60 7.11 16.30
N TYR A 6 8.98 6.30 17.16
CA TYR A 6 8.14 5.18 16.75
C TYR A 6 6.93 5.67 15.94
N LEU A 7 6.19 6.66 16.44
CA LEU A 7 5.02 7.23 15.75
C LEU A 7 5.38 7.82 14.39
N ILE A 8 6.45 8.61 14.31
CA ILE A 8 6.92 9.22 13.05
C ILE A 8 7.31 8.13 12.03
N SER A 9 7.99 7.07 12.47
CA SER A 9 8.38 5.95 11.60
C SER A 9 7.17 5.13 11.11
N VAL A 10 6.15 4.97 11.96
CA VAL A 10 4.91 4.27 11.62
C VAL A 10 4.14 5.07 10.57
N ASP A 11 4.06 6.39 10.74
CA ASP A 11 3.39 7.29 9.79
C ASP A 11 4.07 7.27 8.41
N ALA A 12 5.40 7.25 8.36
CA ALA A 12 6.14 7.15 7.10
C ALA A 12 5.85 5.82 6.35
N ARG A 13 5.78 4.70 7.07
CA ARG A 13 5.50 3.38 6.46
C ARG A 13 4.06 3.26 5.98
N VAL A 14 3.10 3.84 6.71
CA VAL A 14 1.70 3.89 6.28
C VAL A 14 1.55 4.81 5.07
N ALA A 15 2.31 5.90 5.01
CA ALA A 15 2.32 6.80 3.86
C ALA A 15 2.75 6.09 2.56
N LEU A 16 3.75 5.19 2.61
CA LEU A 16 4.15 4.37 1.46
C LEU A 16 3.01 3.48 0.94
N MET A 17 2.25 2.84 1.84
CA MET A 17 1.08 2.06 1.43
C MET A 17 0.06 2.96 0.71
N GLY A 18 -0.26 4.13 1.29
CA GLY A 18 -1.19 5.07 0.68
C GLY A 18 -0.76 5.53 -0.71
N ARG A 19 0.55 5.81 -0.89
CA ARG A 19 1.14 6.17 -2.19
C ARG A 19 1.02 5.01 -3.20
N MET A 20 1.30 3.78 -2.78
CA MET A 20 1.16 2.58 -3.62
C MET A 20 -0.27 2.38 -4.11
N MET A 21 -1.25 2.46 -3.20
CA MET A 21 -2.67 2.28 -3.56
C MET A 21 -3.16 3.35 -4.55
N ARG A 22 -2.73 4.61 -4.37
CA ARG A 22 -3.05 5.70 -5.31
C ARG A 22 -2.39 5.51 -6.67
N LYS A 23 -1.10 5.13 -6.70
CA LYS A 23 -0.37 4.92 -7.95
C LYS A 23 -0.98 3.82 -8.82
N LEU A 24 -1.50 2.78 -8.18
CA LEU A 24 -2.17 1.66 -8.84
C LEU A 24 -3.68 1.87 -9.03
N GLY A 25 -4.20 3.06 -8.68
CA GLY A 25 -5.59 3.44 -8.91
C GLY A 25 -6.63 2.65 -8.12
N VAL A 26 -6.23 2.05 -6.98
CA VAL A 26 -7.09 1.18 -6.15
C VAL A 26 -7.50 1.82 -4.81
N ASP A 27 -7.09 3.06 -4.53
CA ASP A 27 -7.34 3.72 -3.25
C ASP A 27 -8.84 3.99 -2.99
N ARG A 28 -9.62 4.25 -4.05
CA ARG A 28 -11.07 4.43 -3.95
C ARG A 28 -11.76 3.11 -3.69
N GLN A 29 -11.35 2.06 -4.39
CA GLN A 29 -11.90 0.71 -4.25
C GLN A 29 -11.66 0.19 -2.83
N LEU A 30 -10.46 0.43 -2.28
CA LEU A 30 -10.15 0.10 -0.91
C LEU A 30 -11.09 0.78 0.11
N LYS A 31 -11.66 1.95 -0.19
CA LYS A 31 -12.59 2.65 0.71
C LYS A 31 -14.03 2.14 0.65
N VAL A 32 -14.39 1.44 -0.42
CA VAL A 32 -15.78 0.98 -0.65
C VAL A 32 -15.97 -0.51 -0.43
N VAL A 33 -14.89 -1.28 -0.20
CA VAL A 33 -15.02 -2.68 0.20
C VAL A 33 -15.69 -2.81 1.57
N ALA A 34 -16.43 -3.91 1.76
CA ALA A 34 -16.98 -4.25 3.06
C ALA A 34 -15.85 -4.33 4.10
N ASP A 35 -16.10 -3.77 5.29
CA ASP A 35 -15.12 -3.72 6.38
C ASP A 35 -13.78 -3.07 5.97
N HIS A 36 -13.85 -1.99 5.19
CA HIS A 36 -12.67 -1.29 4.67
C HIS A 36 -11.64 -0.91 5.75
N ALA A 37 -12.10 -0.59 6.97
CA ALA A 37 -11.22 -0.24 8.07
C ALA A 37 -10.32 -1.42 8.47
N ALA A 38 -10.90 -2.61 8.70
CA ALA A 38 -10.10 -3.79 9.03
C ALA A 38 -9.25 -4.27 7.84
N VAL A 39 -9.76 -4.15 6.61
CA VAL A 39 -8.96 -4.46 5.40
C VAL A 39 -7.74 -3.54 5.31
N THR A 40 -7.92 -2.25 5.56
CA THR A 40 -6.85 -1.24 5.53
C THR A 40 -5.84 -1.49 6.64
N ASP A 41 -6.27 -1.81 7.86
CA ASP A 41 -5.36 -2.13 8.96
C ASP A 41 -4.49 -3.37 8.66
N ARG A 42 -5.11 -4.45 8.16
CA ARG A 42 -4.36 -5.65 7.72
C ARG A 42 -3.39 -5.35 6.57
N ALA A 43 -3.75 -4.47 5.64
CA ALA A 43 -2.86 -4.04 4.57
C ALA A 43 -1.69 -3.19 5.10
N ALA A 44 -1.95 -2.30 6.05
CA ALA A 44 -0.95 -1.48 6.70
C ALA A 44 0.05 -2.36 7.48
N ASN A 45 -0.44 -3.34 8.24
CA ASN A 45 0.41 -4.29 8.97
C ASN A 45 1.33 -5.07 8.03
N ARG A 46 0.80 -5.62 6.93
CA ARG A 46 1.61 -6.30 5.90
C ARG A 46 2.64 -5.39 5.23
N CYS A 47 2.29 -4.13 4.99
CA CYS A 47 3.20 -3.15 4.40
C CYS A 47 4.33 -2.78 5.36
N ARG A 48 4.00 -2.48 6.62
CA ARG A 48 5.00 -2.13 7.65
C ARG A 48 5.99 -3.28 7.89
N SER A 49 5.53 -4.53 7.81
CA SER A 49 6.35 -5.72 8.04
C SER A 49 7.05 -6.26 6.78
N CYS A 50 6.98 -5.58 5.62
CA CYS A 50 7.50 -6.16 4.38
C CYS A 50 9.04 -6.15 4.28
N GLY A 51 9.71 -5.25 4.99
CA GLY A 51 11.18 -5.08 4.97
C GLY A 51 11.78 -4.35 3.76
N HIS A 52 10.96 -3.94 2.78
CA HIS A 52 11.43 -3.34 1.51
C HIS A 52 11.04 -1.85 1.39
N GLN A 53 11.19 -1.06 2.47
CA GLN A 53 10.70 0.33 2.49
C GLN A 53 11.45 1.24 1.50
N ASP A 54 12.77 1.16 1.46
CA ASP A 54 13.60 2.02 0.60
C ASP A 54 13.34 1.69 -0.88
N GLU A 55 13.36 0.40 -1.23
CA GLU A 55 13.01 -0.11 -2.57
C GLU A 55 11.59 0.32 -2.99
N CYS A 56 10.63 0.33 -2.05
CA CYS A 56 9.26 0.79 -2.29
C CYS A 56 9.22 2.29 -2.59
N SER A 57 9.91 3.12 -1.80
CA SER A 57 9.96 4.56 -2.08
C SER A 57 10.58 4.82 -3.44
N THR A 58 11.75 4.23 -3.73
CA THR A 58 12.43 4.42 -5.02
C THR A 58 11.57 3.97 -6.19
N TRP A 59 10.93 2.81 -6.09
CA TRP A 59 10.02 2.32 -7.14
C TRP A 59 8.85 3.28 -7.35
N LEU A 60 8.27 3.81 -6.27
CA LEU A 60 7.17 4.77 -6.32
C LEU A 60 7.57 6.13 -6.93
N ASP A 61 8.83 6.54 -6.76
CA ASP A 61 9.37 7.78 -7.32
C ASP A 61 9.71 7.63 -8.81
N GLN A 62 10.15 6.44 -9.24
CA GLN A 62 10.59 6.17 -10.61
C GLN A 62 9.44 5.90 -11.60
N HIS A 63 8.32 5.33 -11.14
CA HIS A 63 7.22 4.96 -12.01
C HIS A 63 6.11 5.98 -11.90
N GLU A 64 5.84 6.78 -12.94
CA GLU A 64 4.70 7.71 -12.91
C GLU A 64 3.37 6.95 -12.84
N GLN A 65 3.26 5.89 -13.67
CA GLN A 65 2.12 4.99 -13.75
C GLN A 65 2.60 3.53 -13.70
N ALA A 66 1.77 2.65 -13.15
CA ALA A 66 2.04 1.22 -13.10
C ALA A 66 0.73 0.44 -13.09
N ASP A 67 0.71 -0.73 -13.73
CA ASP A 67 -0.45 -1.64 -13.74
C ASP A 67 -0.38 -2.71 -12.65
N ALA A 68 0.80 -2.95 -12.10
CA ALA A 68 1.04 -3.94 -11.07
C ALA A 68 2.06 -3.43 -10.04
N PRO A 69 1.91 -3.81 -8.75
CA PRO A 69 2.92 -3.54 -7.75
C PRO A 69 4.16 -4.42 -7.99
N PRO A 70 5.33 -4.04 -7.45
CA PRO A 70 6.53 -4.85 -7.52
C PRO A 70 6.34 -6.20 -6.80
N ASP A 71 7.10 -7.22 -7.20
CA ASP A 71 6.91 -8.60 -6.74
C ASP A 71 7.11 -8.80 -5.23
N TYR A 72 7.95 -7.97 -4.59
CA TYR A 72 8.14 -8.00 -3.14
C TYR A 72 6.93 -7.44 -2.35
N CYS A 73 5.96 -6.82 -3.02
CA CYS A 73 4.84 -6.18 -2.33
C CYS A 73 3.92 -7.22 -1.68
N ARG A 74 3.92 -7.29 -0.34
CA ARG A 74 3.01 -8.15 0.45
C ARG A 74 1.52 -7.83 0.28
N ASN A 75 1.19 -6.69 -0.35
CA ASN A 75 -0.18 -6.29 -0.67
C ASN A 75 -0.58 -6.61 -2.13
N ARG A 76 0.29 -7.25 -2.93
CA ARG A 76 0.05 -7.56 -4.35
C ARG A 76 -1.29 -8.24 -4.61
N ASP A 77 -1.63 -9.28 -3.85
CA ASP A 77 -2.89 -10.00 -4.05
C ASP A 77 -4.12 -9.17 -3.67
N LEU A 78 -4.01 -8.32 -2.63
CA LEU A 78 -5.09 -7.39 -2.29
C LEU A 78 -5.31 -6.39 -3.42
N ILE A 79 -4.23 -5.81 -3.93
CA ILE A 79 -4.28 -4.86 -5.03
C ILE A 79 -4.91 -5.50 -6.27
N ALA A 80 -4.49 -6.72 -6.65
CA ALA A 80 -5.07 -7.42 -7.79
C ALA A 80 -6.59 -7.64 -7.66
N ARG A 81 -7.07 -7.99 -6.44
CA ARG A 81 -8.50 -8.12 -6.16
C ARG A 81 -9.24 -6.78 -6.28
N LEU A 82 -8.64 -5.69 -5.81
CA LEU A 82 -9.22 -4.35 -5.92
C LEU A 82 -9.28 -3.87 -7.38
N GLN A 83 -8.25 -4.14 -8.17
CA GLN A 83 -8.21 -3.84 -9.61
C GLN A 83 -9.31 -4.61 -10.36
N HIS A 84 -9.48 -5.89 -10.05
CA HIS A 84 -10.55 -6.69 -10.65
C HIS A 84 -11.95 -6.16 -10.26
N ALA A 85 -12.15 -5.80 -9.00
CA ALA A 85 -13.39 -5.16 -8.55
C ALA A 85 -13.63 -3.78 -9.18
N ALA A 86 -12.57 -3.09 -9.62
CA ALA A 86 -12.64 -1.81 -10.33
C ALA A 86 -13.03 -1.93 -11.81
N GLY A 87 -13.07 -3.16 -12.37
CA GLY A 87 -13.18 -3.37 -13.82
C GLY A 87 -11.90 -3.00 -14.58
N GLN A 88 -10.74 -2.98 -13.91
CA GLN A 88 -9.43 -2.66 -14.51
C GLN A 88 -8.71 -3.89 -15.10
N ARG A 89 -9.40 -5.03 -15.25
CA ARG A 89 -9.00 -6.17 -16.09
C ARG A 89 -10.24 -6.87 -16.61
#